data_AF-A0A4Y9QSL6-F1
#
_entry.id   AF-A0A4Y9QSL6-F1
#
_cell.length_a   1.000
_cell.length_b   1.000
_cell.length_c   1.000
_cell.angle_alpha   90.00
_cell.angle_beta   90.00
_cell.angle_gamma   90.00
#
_symmetry.space_group_name_H-M   'P 1'
#
loop_
_entity.id
_entity.type
_entity.pdbx_description
1 polymer ?
#
loop_
_entity_poly.entity_id
_entity_poly.type
_entity_poly.pdbx_seq_one_letter_code
_entity_poly.pdbx_strand_id
1 'polypeptide(L)'
;MTARLLSPSDVAAAVAKHVNTTWAERVCAEVAGGEQHPFSVAVRSGVTGTASVERVGFDVWHDWKVSWGIADLSGVPGARVESSDVTVAGNRSAVPHRLHGDTLESALGVLCALGGKGVSVDIDRARNVAARLREAGAEVTPATLKSTVRLTDADIDVVIDAVGWLEGHTDLSEWTTRQLPVPGMHSKWLSGHENLLRSLIGRDIRVETRPRLSVAHFTYVDPDYLATGGRRHDAWMTGDHHKVAYLPRNVLVVENRDCRLWFPELPDTIVVEGNGKAAASSLAGIDWITEAATLVYWGDIDSDGFAILDHLRSELQPRGIRVDSILMDAPSCARYAEYGVNRDRRGAPLTAATARLPHLTSEEAEAYASVATAGHVPFRRIEQEKIDLADAKTAFEKVIAKVATPGHE
;
A
#
# COMPACT_ATOMS: atom_id res chain seq x y z
N MET A 1 35.74 30.27 15.66
CA MET A 1 35.42 29.47 14.45
C MET A 1 36.67 28.69 14.05
N THR A 2 36.54 27.39 13.79
CA THR A 2 37.67 26.53 13.36
C THR A 2 38.18 26.99 12.00
N ALA A 3 39.51 27.09 11.84
CA ALA A 3 40.12 27.47 10.57
C ALA A 3 39.93 26.33 9.55
N ARG A 4 39.39 26.66 8.37
CA ARG A 4 39.12 25.69 7.30
C ARG A 4 39.31 26.32 5.92
N LEU A 5 39.98 25.59 5.05
CA LEU A 5 40.15 25.87 3.63
C LEU A 5 39.44 24.78 2.84
N LEU A 6 38.51 25.14 1.96
CA LEU A 6 37.86 24.20 1.04
C LEU A 6 38.53 24.30 -0.32
N SER A 7 39.05 23.18 -0.82
CA SER A 7 39.47 23.08 -2.21
C SER A 7 38.26 23.19 -3.17
N PRO A 8 38.47 23.42 -4.48
CA PRO A 8 37.39 23.40 -5.45
C PRO A 8 36.56 22.11 -5.42
N SER A 9 37.19 20.95 -5.19
CA SER A 9 36.48 19.67 -5.07
C SER A 9 35.65 19.58 -3.78
N ASP A 10 36.15 20.11 -2.66
CA ASP A 10 35.37 20.20 -1.42
C ASP A 10 34.14 21.11 -1.58
N VAL A 11 34.30 22.23 -2.29
CA VAL A 11 33.17 23.13 -2.62
C VAL A 11 32.19 22.43 -3.54
N ALA A 12 32.66 21.73 -4.56
CA ALA A 12 31.79 20.94 -5.43
C ALA A 12 30.98 19.90 -4.62
N ALA A 13 31.60 19.19 -3.67
CA ALA A 13 30.89 18.27 -2.78
C ALA A 13 29.85 18.98 -1.89
N ALA A 14 30.17 20.16 -1.37
CA ALA A 14 29.24 20.96 -0.57
C ALA A 14 28.04 21.45 -1.41
N VAL A 15 28.28 21.89 -2.65
CA VAL A 15 27.24 22.29 -3.59
C VAL A 15 26.38 21.09 -3.99
N ALA A 16 26.97 19.92 -4.27
CA ALA A 16 26.22 18.71 -4.59
C ALA A 16 25.30 18.30 -3.43
N LYS A 17 25.79 18.36 -2.19
CA LYS A 17 24.97 18.14 -0.99
C LYS A 17 23.80 19.12 -0.91
N HIS A 18 24.07 20.41 -1.15
CA HIS A 18 23.04 21.45 -1.16
C HIS A 18 21.95 21.20 -2.22
N VAL A 19 22.37 20.86 -3.45
CA VAL A 19 21.45 20.49 -4.54
C VAL A 19 20.62 19.27 -4.14
N ASN A 20 21.24 18.19 -3.65
CA ASN A 20 20.51 16.98 -3.22
C ASN A 20 19.44 17.25 -2.15
N THR A 21 19.65 18.25 -1.30
CA THR A 21 18.67 18.64 -0.28
C THR A 21 17.57 19.56 -0.80
N THR A 22 17.89 20.45 -1.74
CA THR A 22 17.02 21.57 -2.12
C THR A 22 16.44 21.48 -3.54
N TRP A 23 16.84 20.48 -4.34
CA TRP A 23 16.46 20.40 -5.77
C TRP A 23 14.95 20.47 -5.97
N ALA A 24 14.16 19.76 -5.16
CA ALA A 24 12.72 19.66 -5.39
C ALA A 24 12.02 21.00 -5.14
N GLU A 25 12.42 21.73 -4.11
CA GLU A 25 11.93 23.08 -3.81
C GLU A 25 12.28 24.04 -4.92
N ARG A 26 13.54 24.02 -5.39
CA ARG A 26 14.02 24.87 -6.47
C ARG A 26 13.33 24.58 -7.80
N VAL A 27 13.13 23.31 -8.14
CA VAL A 27 12.38 22.92 -9.36
C VAL A 27 10.92 23.34 -9.25
N CYS A 28 10.27 23.17 -8.11
CA CYS A 28 8.89 23.63 -7.92
C CYS A 28 8.79 25.16 -8.08
N ALA A 29 9.71 25.92 -7.49
CA ALA A 29 9.77 27.37 -7.64
C ALA A 29 10.02 27.78 -9.10
N GLU A 30 10.94 27.12 -9.79
CA GLU A 30 11.27 27.37 -11.20
C GLU A 30 10.05 27.22 -12.12
N VAL A 31 9.33 26.09 -12.03
CA VAL A 31 8.15 25.84 -12.88
C VAL A 31 6.94 26.68 -12.45
N ALA A 32 6.91 27.16 -11.21
CA ALA A 32 5.91 28.13 -10.75
C ALA A 32 6.22 29.58 -11.15
N GLY A 33 7.39 29.87 -11.73
CA GLY A 33 7.85 31.23 -12.01
C GLY A 33 8.19 32.03 -10.74
N GLY A 34 8.43 31.34 -9.61
CA GLY A 34 8.82 31.94 -8.35
C GLY A 34 10.31 32.26 -8.24
N GLU A 35 10.67 33.11 -7.29
CA GLU A 35 12.08 33.43 -7.00
C GLU A 35 12.81 32.20 -6.43
N GLN A 36 14.00 31.91 -6.97
CA GLN A 36 14.86 30.88 -6.40
C GLN A 36 15.75 31.47 -5.30
N HIS A 37 15.89 30.73 -4.20
CA HIS A 37 16.76 31.18 -3.11
C HIS A 37 18.24 31.03 -3.47
N PRO A 38 19.09 32.06 -3.31
CA PRO A 38 20.52 31.93 -3.54
C PRO A 38 21.18 30.97 -2.54
N PHE A 39 22.33 30.43 -2.89
CA PHE A 39 23.18 29.64 -2.00
C PHE A 39 24.55 30.29 -1.83
N SER A 40 25.20 30.01 -0.71
CA SER A 40 26.60 30.40 -0.54
C SER A 40 27.40 29.32 0.21
N VAL A 41 28.65 29.16 -0.19
CA VAL A 41 29.60 28.23 0.42
C VAL A 41 30.84 29.02 0.84
N ALA A 42 31.17 29.00 2.12
CA ALA A 42 32.39 29.62 2.63
C ALA A 42 33.59 28.77 2.19
N VAL A 43 34.36 29.27 1.23
CA VAL A 43 35.57 28.61 0.73
C VAL A 43 36.72 28.74 1.75
N ARG A 44 36.75 29.87 2.46
CA ARG A 44 37.73 30.18 3.49
C ARG A 44 37.02 30.63 4.76
N SER A 45 37.18 29.88 5.85
CA SER A 45 36.57 30.17 7.16
C SER A 45 37.63 30.21 8.26
N GLY A 46 37.62 31.25 9.11
CA GLY A 46 38.55 31.35 10.24
C GLY A 46 40.03 31.55 9.89
N VAL A 47 40.36 31.72 8.60
CA VAL A 47 41.69 32.06 8.09
C VAL A 47 41.67 33.52 7.62
N THR A 48 42.35 34.40 8.37
CA THR A 48 42.29 35.87 8.21
C THR A 48 43.66 36.54 8.19
N GLY A 49 44.75 35.82 8.46
CA GLY A 49 46.11 36.35 8.44
C GLY A 49 47.17 35.32 8.84
N THR A 50 48.43 35.75 8.94
CA THR A 50 49.61 34.89 9.19
C THR A 50 49.40 33.84 10.29
N ALA A 51 48.98 34.23 11.50
CA ALA A 51 48.80 33.31 12.63
C ALA A 51 47.72 32.23 12.41
N SER A 52 46.76 32.47 11.50
CA SER A 52 45.77 31.46 11.11
C SER A 52 46.27 30.55 9.99
N VAL A 53 47.14 31.06 9.12
CA VAL A 53 47.80 30.27 8.08
C VAL A 53 48.85 29.35 8.69
N GLU A 54 49.65 29.81 9.65
CA GLU A 54 50.60 28.98 10.40
C GLU A 54 49.93 27.76 11.05
N ARG A 55 48.71 27.93 11.58
CA ARG A 55 47.94 26.85 12.19
C ARG A 55 47.41 25.82 11.19
N VAL A 56 47.18 26.21 9.94
CA VAL A 56 46.69 25.33 8.87
C VAL A 56 47.85 24.74 8.05
N GLY A 57 49.00 25.41 8.04
CA GLY A 57 50.20 25.08 7.26
C GLY A 57 50.37 26.00 6.05
N PHE A 58 51.59 26.52 5.84
CA PHE A 58 51.90 27.39 4.70
C PHE A 58 51.79 26.66 3.36
N ASP A 59 52.19 25.39 3.29
CA ASP A 59 52.11 24.57 2.09
C ASP A 59 50.64 24.33 1.70
N VAL A 60 49.80 23.94 2.67
CA VAL A 60 48.35 23.77 2.49
C VAL A 60 47.69 25.07 2.00
N TRP A 61 48.12 26.23 2.52
CA TRP A 61 47.65 27.53 2.06
C TRP A 61 48.10 27.85 0.62
N HIS A 62 49.33 27.52 0.26
CA HIS A 62 49.85 27.72 -1.09
C HIS A 62 49.08 26.85 -2.10
N ASP A 63 48.99 25.55 -1.84
CA ASP A 63 48.28 24.59 -2.69
C ASP A 63 46.81 24.95 -2.86
N TRP A 64 46.15 25.36 -1.77
CA TRP A 64 44.78 25.85 -1.82
C TRP A 64 44.64 27.07 -2.73
N LYS A 65 45.51 28.09 -2.63
CA LYS A 65 45.48 29.25 -3.53
C LYS A 65 45.69 28.86 -4.99
N VAL A 66 46.64 27.97 -5.26
CA VAL A 66 46.92 27.48 -6.63
C VAL A 66 45.68 26.78 -7.19
N SER A 67 45.04 25.91 -6.40
CA SER A 67 43.83 25.19 -6.84
C SER A 67 42.69 26.13 -7.24
N TRP A 68 42.52 27.24 -6.53
CA TRP A 68 41.52 28.26 -6.87
C TRP A 68 41.94 29.20 -7.99
N GLY A 69 43.24 29.34 -8.27
CA GLY A 69 43.72 30.07 -9.44
C GLY A 69 43.47 29.34 -10.76
N ILE A 70 43.30 28.01 -10.71
CA ILE A 70 43.00 27.16 -11.87
C ILE A 70 41.48 27.00 -12.08
N ALA A 71 40.69 27.10 -11.00
CA ALA A 71 39.24 26.97 -11.07
C ALA A 71 38.59 28.18 -11.78
N ASP A 72 38.08 27.97 -13.00
CA ASP A 72 37.37 29.00 -13.75
C ASP A 72 35.85 28.83 -13.60
N LEU A 73 35.22 29.86 -13.03
CA LEU A 73 33.76 29.97 -12.87
C LEU A 73 33.17 31.17 -13.63
N SER A 74 33.99 31.88 -14.43
CA SER A 74 33.56 33.09 -15.13
C SER A 74 32.46 32.85 -16.16
N GLY A 75 32.42 31.63 -16.73
CA GLY A 75 31.40 31.19 -17.68
C GLY A 75 30.11 30.66 -17.05
N VAL A 76 29.98 30.63 -15.71
CA VAL A 76 28.78 30.10 -15.04
C VAL A 76 27.82 31.24 -14.68
N PRO A 77 26.67 31.36 -15.35
CA PRO A 77 25.71 32.43 -15.06
C PRO A 77 25.19 32.37 -13.62
N GLY A 78 25.15 33.53 -12.95
CA GLY A 78 24.64 33.65 -11.58
C GLY A 78 25.55 33.07 -10.50
N ALA A 79 26.76 32.59 -10.85
CA ALA A 79 27.78 32.18 -9.87
C ALA A 79 28.86 33.26 -9.73
N ARG A 80 29.33 33.51 -8.51
CA ARG A 80 30.42 34.46 -8.23
C ARG A 80 31.27 34.04 -7.05
N VAL A 81 32.58 34.22 -7.17
CA VAL A 81 33.53 34.02 -6.06
C VAL A 81 33.88 35.37 -5.47
N GLU A 82 33.37 35.62 -4.28
CA GLU A 82 33.75 36.77 -3.47
C GLU A 82 35.15 36.55 -2.91
N SER A 83 36.03 37.53 -3.10
CA SER A 83 37.40 37.54 -2.59
C SER A 83 37.58 38.59 -1.51
N SER A 84 38.49 38.34 -0.57
CA SER A 84 38.90 39.33 0.42
C SER A 84 40.40 39.27 0.66
N ASP A 85 40.98 40.41 1.04
CA ASP A 85 42.41 40.53 1.27
C ASP A 85 42.87 39.80 2.53
N VAL A 86 43.98 39.08 2.42
CA VAL A 86 44.67 38.45 3.54
C VAL A 86 46.14 38.80 3.48
N THR A 87 46.70 39.22 4.61
CA THR A 87 48.15 39.46 4.76
C THR A 87 48.80 38.24 5.42
N VAL A 88 49.75 37.62 4.71
CA VAL A 88 50.51 36.45 5.18
C VAL A 88 52.00 36.76 5.04
N ALA A 89 52.74 36.71 6.14
CA ALA A 89 54.18 37.02 6.17
C ALA A 89 54.54 38.34 5.46
N GLY A 90 53.73 39.39 5.65
CA GLY A 90 53.93 40.72 5.06
C GLY A 90 53.38 40.90 3.64
N ASN A 91 52.95 39.84 2.96
CA ASN A 91 52.38 39.90 1.62
C ASN A 91 50.84 39.96 1.67
N ARG A 92 50.25 41.04 1.16
CA ARG A 92 48.80 41.20 1.03
C ARG A 92 48.36 40.70 -0.34
N SER A 93 47.37 39.82 -0.37
CA SER A 93 46.76 39.32 -1.61
C SER A 93 45.25 39.14 -1.47
N ALA A 94 44.50 39.52 -2.50
CA ALA A 94 43.08 39.19 -2.63
C ALA A 94 42.95 37.69 -2.91
N VAL A 95 42.24 36.97 -2.05
CA VAL A 95 42.07 35.52 -2.17
C VAL A 95 40.61 35.13 -1.96
N PRO A 96 40.15 34.00 -2.53
CA PRO A 96 38.77 33.55 -2.40
C PRO A 96 38.31 33.48 -0.95
N HIS A 97 37.07 33.90 -0.73
CA HIS A 97 36.43 33.89 0.57
C HIS A 97 35.15 33.08 0.56
N ARG A 98 34.25 33.36 -0.39
CA ARG A 98 32.92 32.75 -0.46
C ARG A 98 32.47 32.59 -1.90
N LEU A 99 31.93 31.41 -2.23
CA LEU A 99 31.21 31.19 -3.46
C LEU A 99 29.74 31.50 -3.23
N HIS A 100 29.12 32.22 -4.15
CA HIS A 100 27.67 32.46 -4.20
C HIS A 100 27.11 31.94 -5.52
N GLY A 101 25.89 31.45 -5.49
CA GLY A 101 25.12 31.12 -6.69
C GLY A 101 23.65 31.48 -6.53
N ASP A 102 23.05 32.07 -7.55
CA ASP A 102 21.73 32.67 -7.46
C ASP A 102 20.59 31.65 -7.72
N THR A 103 20.85 30.63 -8.55
CA THR A 103 19.82 29.66 -9.02
C THR A 103 20.30 28.21 -8.94
N LEU A 104 19.38 27.26 -9.13
CA LEU A 104 19.71 25.84 -9.33
C LEU A 104 20.65 25.65 -10.53
N GLU A 105 20.40 26.37 -11.62
CA GLU A 105 21.24 26.32 -12.83
C GLU A 105 22.67 26.78 -12.52
N SER A 106 22.84 27.84 -11.73
CA SER A 106 24.17 28.28 -11.27
C SER A 106 24.87 27.21 -10.42
N ALA A 107 24.13 26.46 -9.59
CA ALA A 107 24.68 25.38 -8.78
C ALA A 107 25.16 24.21 -9.65
N LEU A 108 24.38 23.83 -10.67
CA LEU A 108 24.73 22.78 -11.62
C LEU A 108 25.93 23.20 -12.49
N GLY A 109 25.96 24.46 -12.95
CA GLY A 109 27.09 25.01 -13.69
C GLY A 109 28.39 25.02 -12.87
N VAL A 110 28.31 25.39 -11.58
CA VAL A 110 29.46 25.28 -10.65
C VAL A 110 29.92 23.83 -10.53
N LEU A 111 29.00 22.87 -10.36
CA LEU A 111 29.36 21.45 -10.27
C LEU A 111 30.06 20.97 -11.54
N CYS A 112 29.55 21.35 -12.71
CA CYS A 112 30.16 21.02 -13.99
C CYS A 112 31.58 21.60 -14.11
N ALA A 113 31.74 22.89 -13.84
CA ALA A 113 33.02 23.59 -13.96
C ALA A 113 34.07 23.08 -12.97
N LEU A 114 33.68 22.70 -11.75
CA LEU A 114 34.58 22.18 -10.73
C LEU A 114 34.78 20.65 -10.80
N GLY A 115 34.20 19.97 -11.79
CA GLY A 115 34.29 18.52 -11.96
C GLY A 115 33.59 17.71 -10.85
N GLY A 116 32.61 18.33 -10.18
CA GLY A 116 31.81 17.74 -9.12
C GLY A 116 30.89 16.64 -9.62
N LYS A 117 30.90 15.50 -8.93
CA LYS A 117 29.90 14.43 -9.08
C LYS A 117 29.03 14.38 -7.82
N GLY A 118 27.90 13.67 -7.89
CA GLY A 118 27.15 13.30 -6.69
C GLY A 118 25.80 13.99 -6.52
N VAL A 119 25.24 14.60 -7.56
CA VAL A 119 23.79 14.85 -7.60
C VAL A 119 23.10 13.50 -7.85
N SER A 120 22.21 13.09 -6.94
CA SER A 120 21.58 11.76 -6.98
C SER A 120 20.32 11.69 -7.84
N VAL A 121 19.83 12.85 -8.27
CA VAL A 121 18.61 13.01 -9.06
C VAL A 121 18.95 13.58 -10.43
N ASP A 122 18.24 13.10 -11.44
CA ASP A 122 18.22 13.75 -12.75
C ASP A 122 17.32 15.00 -12.67
N ILE A 123 17.95 16.17 -12.71
CA ILE A 123 17.25 17.46 -12.57
C ILE A 123 16.38 17.75 -13.79
N ASP A 124 16.80 17.34 -14.99
CA ASP A 124 16.02 17.56 -16.21
C ASP A 124 14.78 16.66 -16.23
N ARG A 125 14.91 15.41 -15.77
CA ARG A 125 13.75 14.55 -15.47
C ARG A 125 12.81 15.22 -14.47
N ALA A 126 13.34 15.75 -13.37
CA ALA A 126 12.52 16.41 -12.34
C ALA A 126 11.79 17.64 -12.89
N ARG A 127 12.46 18.47 -13.69
CA ARG A 127 11.86 19.63 -14.38
C ARG A 127 10.74 19.20 -15.32
N ASN A 128 11.00 18.19 -16.16
CA ASN A 128 10.00 17.67 -17.09
C ASN A 128 8.75 17.14 -16.36
N VAL A 129 8.94 16.33 -15.31
CA VAL A 129 7.84 15.80 -14.50
C VAL A 129 7.05 16.92 -13.83
N ALA A 130 7.72 17.89 -13.21
CA ALA A 130 7.06 19.03 -12.56
C ALA A 130 6.25 19.88 -13.55
N ALA A 131 6.78 20.11 -14.76
CA ALA A 131 6.09 20.83 -15.83
C ALA A 131 4.83 20.09 -16.29
N ARG A 132 4.95 18.80 -16.62
CA ARG A 132 3.82 17.97 -17.08
C ARG A 132 2.71 17.86 -16.02
N LEU A 133 3.09 17.71 -14.75
CA LEU A 133 2.12 17.67 -13.65
C LEU A 133 1.34 19.00 -13.52
N ARG A 134 2.04 20.14 -13.60
CA ARG A 134 1.38 21.46 -13.53
C ARG A 134 0.49 21.72 -14.74
N GLU A 135 0.94 21.33 -15.93
CA GLU A 135 0.13 21.42 -17.15
C GLU A 135 -1.15 20.58 -17.06
N ALA A 136 -1.09 19.42 -16.41
CA ALA A 136 -2.25 18.58 -16.13
C ALA A 136 -3.18 19.12 -15.03
N GLY A 137 -2.79 20.17 -14.30
CA GLY A 137 -3.61 20.78 -13.23
C GLY A 137 -3.21 20.37 -11.80
N ALA A 138 -2.13 19.61 -11.59
CA ALA A 138 -1.72 19.21 -10.24
C ALA A 138 -1.13 20.36 -9.40
N GLU A 139 -1.37 20.29 -8.09
CA GLU A 139 -0.61 21.00 -7.09
C GLU A 139 0.74 20.29 -6.84
N VAL A 140 1.79 20.81 -7.49
CA VAL A 140 3.14 20.24 -7.37
C VAL A 140 3.85 20.83 -6.15
N THR A 141 4.15 19.97 -5.18
CA THR A 141 4.94 20.29 -3.97
C THR A 141 6.27 19.55 -4.02
N PRO A 142 7.27 19.95 -3.21
CA PRO A 142 8.55 19.24 -3.16
C PRO A 142 8.40 17.75 -2.76
N ALA A 143 7.40 17.43 -1.95
CA ALA A 143 7.12 16.06 -1.51
C ALA A 143 6.48 15.22 -2.62
N THR A 144 5.47 15.77 -3.32
CA THR A 144 4.83 15.06 -4.43
C THR A 144 5.81 14.89 -5.58
N LEU A 145 6.59 15.92 -5.92
CA LEU A 145 7.64 15.82 -6.95
C LEU A 145 8.68 14.75 -6.61
N LYS A 146 9.22 14.73 -5.37
CA LYS A 146 10.16 13.70 -4.90
C LYS A 146 9.61 12.29 -5.02
N SER A 147 8.30 12.13 -4.84
CA SER A 147 7.63 10.83 -4.91
C SER A 147 7.42 10.41 -6.36
N THR A 148 6.94 11.33 -7.21
CA THR A 148 6.66 11.05 -8.62
C THR A 148 7.93 10.77 -9.42
N VAL A 149 9.04 11.49 -9.21
CA VAL A 149 10.27 11.26 -9.99
C VAL A 149 10.90 9.88 -9.78
N ARG A 150 10.55 9.19 -8.67
CA ARG A 150 11.02 7.84 -8.34
C ARG A 150 10.21 6.74 -9.02
N LEU A 151 9.07 7.09 -9.61
CA LEU A 151 8.24 6.16 -10.35
C LEU A 151 8.88 5.83 -11.70
N THR A 152 8.42 4.73 -12.30
CA THR A 152 8.78 4.39 -13.68
C THR A 152 8.16 5.38 -14.65
N ASP A 153 8.69 5.52 -15.86
CA ASP A 153 8.13 6.44 -16.85
C ASP A 153 6.67 6.11 -17.19
N ALA A 154 6.34 4.82 -17.26
CA ALA A 154 4.96 4.35 -17.44
C ALA A 154 4.05 4.78 -16.29
N ASP A 155 4.49 4.66 -15.03
CA ASP A 155 3.69 5.10 -13.88
C ASP A 155 3.56 6.62 -13.81
N ILE A 156 4.58 7.38 -14.23
CA ILE A 156 4.52 8.84 -14.33
C ILE A 156 3.45 9.25 -15.35
N ASP A 157 3.40 8.58 -16.51
CA ASP A 157 2.39 8.83 -17.52
C ASP A 157 0.98 8.56 -16.97
N VAL A 158 0.78 7.45 -16.23
CA VAL A 158 -0.50 7.15 -15.56
C VAL A 158 -0.87 8.23 -14.54
N VAL A 159 0.08 8.74 -13.75
CA VAL A 159 -0.19 9.85 -12.79
C VAL A 159 -0.65 11.09 -13.55
N ILE A 160 0.02 11.47 -14.63
CA ILE A 160 -0.29 12.68 -15.40
C ILE A 160 -1.65 12.56 -16.07
N ASP A 161 -1.95 11.41 -16.68
CA ASP A 161 -3.25 11.14 -17.28
C ASP A 161 -4.37 11.13 -16.22
N ALA A 162 -4.10 10.58 -15.03
CA ALA A 162 -5.05 10.58 -13.91
C ALA A 162 -5.35 12.00 -13.43
N VAL A 163 -4.32 12.82 -13.18
CA VAL A 163 -4.47 14.22 -12.77
C VAL A 163 -5.27 14.99 -13.83
N GLY A 164 -4.85 14.90 -15.10
CA GLY A 164 -5.51 15.64 -16.19
C GLY A 164 -6.97 15.23 -16.39
N TRP A 165 -7.28 13.94 -16.25
CA TRP A 165 -8.67 13.48 -16.28
C TRP A 165 -9.47 14.00 -15.09
N LEU A 166 -8.93 13.94 -13.87
CA LEU A 166 -9.62 14.36 -12.65
C LEU A 166 -9.85 15.88 -12.59
N GLU A 167 -8.95 16.67 -13.14
CA GLU A 167 -9.11 18.13 -13.27
C GLU A 167 -10.36 18.48 -14.10
N GLY A 168 -10.64 17.72 -15.15
CA GLY A 168 -11.84 17.86 -15.98
C GLY A 168 -13.12 17.25 -15.39
N HIS A 169 -13.04 16.52 -14.27
CA HIS A 169 -14.16 15.77 -13.70
C HIS A 169 -14.30 16.03 -12.18
N THR A 170 -15.07 17.07 -11.84
CA THR A 170 -15.24 17.53 -10.45
C THR A 170 -16.25 16.71 -9.64
N ASP A 171 -17.24 16.08 -10.28
CA ASP A 171 -18.19 15.16 -9.64
C ASP A 171 -17.86 13.73 -10.04
N LEU A 172 -17.48 12.88 -9.09
CA LEU A 172 -17.14 11.47 -9.33
C LEU A 172 -18.24 10.50 -8.90
N SER A 173 -19.40 10.98 -8.47
CA SER A 173 -20.45 10.18 -7.84
C SER A 173 -21.03 9.10 -8.75
N GLU A 174 -20.92 9.25 -10.08
CA GLU A 174 -21.37 8.26 -11.06
C GLU A 174 -20.40 7.10 -11.27
N TRP A 175 -19.15 7.21 -10.79
CA TRP A 175 -18.14 6.17 -10.96
C TRP A 175 -17.84 5.47 -9.66
N THR A 176 -17.72 4.15 -9.71
CA THR A 176 -16.88 3.47 -8.71
C THR A 176 -15.42 3.75 -9.04
N THR A 177 -14.54 3.64 -8.05
CA THR A 177 -13.10 3.85 -8.26
C THR A 177 -12.49 2.97 -9.35
N ARG A 178 -13.08 1.79 -9.63
CA ARG A 178 -12.63 0.87 -10.70
C ARG A 178 -13.16 1.21 -12.09
N GLN A 179 -14.16 2.09 -12.18
CA GLN A 179 -14.76 2.55 -13.44
C GLN A 179 -14.10 3.82 -13.97
N LEU A 180 -13.20 4.45 -13.19
CA LEU A 180 -12.48 5.64 -13.63
C LEU A 180 -11.71 5.33 -14.91
N PRO A 181 -12.00 6.02 -16.04
CA PRO A 181 -11.52 5.66 -17.36
C PRO A 181 -10.11 6.24 -17.64
N VAL A 182 -9.16 5.95 -16.75
CA VAL A 182 -7.77 6.40 -16.90
C VAL A 182 -6.90 5.23 -17.40
N PRO A 183 -6.27 5.33 -18.58
CA PRO A 183 -5.39 4.29 -19.11
C PRO A 183 -4.28 3.91 -18.12
N GLY A 184 -4.01 2.61 -17.98
CA GLY A 184 -2.99 2.08 -17.05
C GLY A 184 -3.35 2.13 -15.56
N MET A 185 -4.35 2.92 -15.14
CA MET A 185 -4.79 3.05 -13.75
C MET A 185 -5.69 1.89 -13.30
N HIS A 186 -5.14 0.68 -13.24
CA HIS A 186 -5.89 -0.48 -12.72
C HIS A 186 -6.01 -0.44 -11.18
N SER A 187 -6.94 -1.21 -10.60
CA SER A 187 -7.24 -1.15 -9.15
C SER A 187 -6.01 -1.35 -8.25
N LYS A 188 -5.11 -2.27 -8.62
CA LYS A 188 -3.85 -2.49 -7.87
C LYS A 188 -2.91 -1.28 -7.94
N TRP A 189 -2.86 -0.59 -9.07
CA TRP A 189 -2.04 0.60 -9.25
C TRP A 189 -2.56 1.71 -8.35
N LEU A 190 -3.87 1.96 -8.41
CA LEU A 190 -4.51 3.00 -7.61
C LEU A 190 -4.30 2.75 -6.11
N SER A 191 -4.48 1.52 -5.63
CA SER A 191 -4.25 1.18 -4.23
C SER A 191 -2.83 1.49 -3.73
N GLY A 192 -1.82 1.51 -4.62
CA GLY A 192 -0.45 1.87 -4.29
C GLY A 192 -0.14 3.37 -4.37
N HIS A 193 -0.98 4.16 -5.06
CA HIS A 193 -0.71 5.56 -5.41
C HIS A 193 -1.77 6.56 -4.92
N GLU A 194 -2.79 6.10 -4.18
CA GLU A 194 -3.88 6.94 -3.64
C GLU A 194 -3.39 8.18 -2.87
N ASN A 195 -2.42 8.01 -1.97
CA ASN A 195 -1.91 9.13 -1.18
C ASN A 195 -1.18 10.16 -2.06
N LEU A 196 -0.50 9.69 -3.11
CA LEU A 196 0.18 10.56 -4.07
C LEU A 196 -0.85 11.35 -4.89
N LEU A 197 -1.84 10.66 -5.46
CA LEU A 197 -2.91 11.32 -6.21
C LEU A 197 -3.66 12.34 -5.34
N ARG A 198 -4.08 11.95 -4.13
CA ARG A 198 -4.74 12.87 -3.19
C ARG A 198 -3.91 14.13 -2.92
N SER A 199 -2.59 13.98 -2.80
CA SER A 199 -1.69 15.12 -2.57
C SER A 199 -1.48 15.98 -3.82
N LEU A 200 -1.60 15.40 -5.02
CA LEU A 200 -1.46 16.13 -6.29
C LEU A 200 -2.73 16.89 -6.67
N ILE A 201 -3.90 16.36 -6.34
CA ILE A 201 -5.20 16.94 -6.77
C ILE A 201 -5.99 17.59 -5.62
N GLY A 202 -5.57 17.40 -4.36
CA GLY A 202 -6.27 17.91 -3.18
C GLY A 202 -7.63 17.24 -2.86
N ARG A 203 -7.95 16.12 -3.54
CA ARG A 203 -9.24 15.41 -3.48
C ARG A 203 -9.07 13.96 -3.07
N ASP A 204 -10.04 13.41 -2.35
CA ASP A 204 -10.05 11.99 -2.00
C ASP A 204 -10.98 11.20 -2.94
N ILE A 205 -10.38 10.63 -3.97
CA ILE A 205 -11.07 9.86 -5.03
C ILE A 205 -11.94 8.74 -4.43
N ARG A 206 -11.51 8.10 -3.32
CA ARG A 206 -12.28 7.00 -2.71
C ARG A 206 -13.55 7.48 -2.02
N VAL A 207 -13.55 8.71 -1.52
CA VAL A 207 -14.70 9.33 -0.86
C VAL A 207 -15.67 9.90 -1.90
N GLU A 208 -15.14 10.45 -2.99
CA GLU A 208 -15.94 11.08 -4.05
C GLU A 208 -16.57 10.08 -5.02
N THR A 209 -15.96 8.91 -5.20
CA THR A 209 -16.52 7.83 -6.01
C THR A 209 -17.62 7.09 -5.23
N ARG A 210 -18.67 6.63 -5.93
CA ARG A 210 -19.70 5.81 -5.27
C ARG A 210 -19.11 4.51 -4.73
N PRO A 211 -19.60 4.04 -3.57
CA PRO A 211 -19.11 2.82 -2.96
C PRO A 211 -19.41 1.62 -3.87
N ARG A 212 -18.54 0.62 -3.77
CA ARG A 212 -18.84 -0.69 -4.34
C ARG A 212 -19.82 -1.39 -3.40
N LEU A 213 -21.02 -1.67 -3.90
CA LEU A 213 -22.01 -2.43 -3.14
C LEU A 213 -21.53 -3.87 -2.92
N SER A 214 -21.71 -4.39 -1.71
CA SER A 214 -21.47 -5.80 -1.41
C SER A 214 -22.70 -6.60 -1.77
N VAL A 215 -22.49 -7.80 -2.32
CA VAL A 215 -23.54 -8.76 -2.66
C VAL A 215 -23.25 -10.05 -1.91
N ALA A 216 -24.25 -10.58 -1.21
CA ALA A 216 -24.20 -11.88 -0.57
C ALA A 216 -25.20 -12.80 -1.29
N HIS A 217 -24.72 -13.80 -2.00
CA HIS A 217 -25.60 -14.78 -2.64
C HIS A 217 -26.00 -15.86 -1.66
N PHE A 218 -27.25 -16.34 -1.74
CA PHE A 218 -27.74 -17.39 -0.84
C PHE A 218 -28.72 -18.32 -1.54
N THR A 219 -29.00 -19.45 -0.91
CA THR A 219 -29.87 -20.53 -1.38
C THR A 219 -30.83 -20.90 -0.27
N TYR A 220 -32.13 -20.91 -0.57
CA TYR A 220 -33.14 -21.50 0.30
C TYR A 220 -33.09 -23.01 0.17
N VAL A 221 -33.02 -23.72 1.31
CA VAL A 221 -32.98 -25.19 1.34
C VAL A 221 -34.07 -25.80 2.22
N ASP A 222 -34.97 -24.97 2.76
CA ASP A 222 -36.11 -25.46 3.51
C ASP A 222 -37.08 -26.25 2.60
N PRO A 223 -37.41 -27.52 2.93
CA PRO A 223 -38.25 -28.37 2.08
C PRO A 223 -39.68 -27.85 1.95
N ASP A 224 -40.24 -27.20 2.98
CA ASP A 224 -41.60 -26.64 2.94
C ASP A 224 -41.65 -25.43 2.00
N TYR A 225 -40.61 -24.58 2.02
CA TYR A 225 -40.47 -23.49 1.06
C TYR A 225 -40.20 -24.01 -0.35
N LEU A 226 -39.34 -25.02 -0.52
CA LEU A 226 -39.06 -25.60 -1.85
C LEU A 226 -40.31 -26.22 -2.47
N ALA A 227 -41.18 -26.82 -1.67
CA ALA A 227 -42.47 -27.36 -2.12
C ALA A 227 -43.42 -26.29 -2.70
N THR A 228 -43.20 -25.00 -2.40
CA THR A 228 -43.98 -23.90 -2.99
C THR A 228 -43.64 -23.64 -4.47
N GLY A 229 -42.51 -24.15 -4.98
CA GLY A 229 -42.00 -23.84 -6.31
C GLY A 229 -41.43 -22.42 -6.45
N GLY A 230 -41.18 -21.73 -5.33
CA GLY A 230 -40.56 -20.41 -5.30
C GLY A 230 -39.10 -20.39 -5.77
N ARG A 231 -38.52 -19.18 -5.86
CA ARG A 231 -37.10 -19.03 -6.25
C ARG A 231 -36.20 -19.70 -5.21
N ARG A 232 -35.29 -20.56 -5.65
CA ARG A 232 -34.33 -21.25 -4.77
C ARG A 232 -33.08 -20.43 -4.48
N HIS A 233 -32.59 -19.68 -5.46
CA HIS A 233 -31.35 -18.89 -5.35
C HIS A 233 -31.68 -17.40 -5.35
N ASP A 234 -30.98 -16.66 -4.51
CA ASP A 234 -31.26 -15.25 -4.26
C ASP A 234 -29.98 -14.50 -3.89
N ALA A 235 -30.09 -13.18 -3.76
CA ALA A 235 -28.99 -12.32 -3.37
C ALA A 235 -29.46 -11.24 -2.39
N TRP A 236 -28.59 -10.85 -1.48
CA TRP A 236 -28.70 -9.66 -0.65
C TRP A 236 -27.70 -8.62 -1.11
N MET A 237 -28.09 -7.35 -1.17
CA MET A 237 -27.22 -6.25 -1.59
C MET A 237 -27.24 -5.10 -0.58
N THR A 238 -26.06 -4.56 -0.27
CA THR A 238 -25.92 -3.41 0.63
C THR A 238 -26.71 -2.21 0.13
N GLY A 239 -27.49 -1.61 1.03
CA GLY A 239 -28.27 -0.39 0.74
C GLY A 239 -29.60 -0.65 0.00
N ASP A 240 -29.95 -1.91 -0.26
CA ASP A 240 -31.18 -2.28 -0.95
C ASP A 240 -32.19 -2.95 0.00
N HIS A 241 -33.49 -2.81 -0.29
CA HIS A 241 -34.55 -3.39 0.50
C HIS A 241 -34.70 -4.89 0.20
N HIS A 242 -34.34 -5.74 1.15
CA HIS A 242 -34.40 -7.19 1.00
C HIS A 242 -35.49 -7.83 1.86
N LYS A 243 -36.34 -8.64 1.22
CA LYS A 243 -37.29 -9.52 1.90
C LYS A 243 -36.98 -10.96 1.53
N VAL A 244 -36.39 -11.70 2.47
CA VAL A 244 -36.22 -13.15 2.38
C VAL A 244 -37.58 -13.85 2.38
N ALA A 245 -37.65 -15.01 1.74
CA ALA A 245 -38.90 -15.78 1.63
C ALA A 245 -39.44 -16.25 3.00
N TYR A 246 -38.53 -16.56 3.92
CA TYR A 246 -38.77 -16.83 5.33
C TYR A 246 -37.57 -16.35 6.15
N LEU A 247 -37.79 -16.07 7.44
CA LEU A 247 -36.70 -15.80 8.38
C LEU A 247 -36.12 -17.14 8.82
N PRO A 248 -34.84 -17.45 8.52
CA PRO A 248 -34.26 -18.73 8.88
C PRO A 248 -33.92 -18.79 10.37
N ARG A 249 -34.14 -19.94 11.00
CA ARG A 249 -33.50 -20.26 12.29
C ARG A 249 -32.05 -20.67 12.13
N ASN A 250 -31.69 -21.24 10.99
CA ASN A 250 -30.37 -21.80 10.74
C ASN A 250 -29.71 -21.16 9.51
N VAL A 251 -28.48 -20.70 9.66
CA VAL A 251 -27.69 -20.16 8.56
C VAL A 251 -26.37 -20.90 8.46
N LEU A 252 -26.08 -21.41 7.26
CA LEU A 252 -24.78 -22.00 6.92
C LEU A 252 -24.05 -21.09 5.95
N VAL A 253 -22.89 -20.61 6.34
CA VAL A 253 -21.97 -19.84 5.50
C VAL A 253 -20.96 -20.81 4.89
N VAL A 254 -20.90 -20.88 3.56
CA VAL A 254 -19.98 -21.75 2.81
C VAL A 254 -19.09 -20.92 1.88
N GLU A 255 -17.81 -21.26 1.74
CA GLU A 255 -16.90 -20.56 0.81
C GLU A 255 -17.18 -20.90 -0.66
N ASN A 256 -17.47 -22.17 -0.95
CA ASN A 256 -17.60 -22.68 -2.29
C ASN A 256 -19.01 -22.44 -2.86
N ARG A 257 -19.06 -21.87 -4.07
CA ARG A 257 -20.30 -21.58 -4.79
C ARG A 257 -21.14 -22.83 -5.08
N ASP A 258 -20.53 -23.93 -5.48
CA ASP A 258 -21.26 -25.17 -5.82
C ASP A 258 -21.85 -25.80 -4.56
N CYS A 259 -21.14 -25.76 -3.43
CA CYS A 259 -21.67 -26.17 -2.13
C CYS A 259 -22.92 -25.35 -1.75
N ARG A 260 -22.90 -24.02 -1.97
CA ARG A 260 -24.09 -23.18 -1.74
C ARG A 260 -25.25 -23.52 -2.68
N LEU A 261 -24.97 -23.71 -3.96
CA LEU A 261 -26.01 -23.93 -4.98
C LEU A 261 -26.71 -25.27 -4.79
N TRP A 262 -25.98 -26.30 -4.38
CA TRP A 262 -26.47 -27.68 -4.36
C TRP A 262 -26.64 -28.26 -2.96
N PHE A 263 -26.54 -27.44 -1.90
CA PHE A 263 -26.72 -27.92 -0.54
C PHE A 263 -28.07 -28.66 -0.38
N PRO A 264 -28.08 -29.86 0.23
CA PRO A 264 -29.28 -30.66 0.45
C PRO A 264 -30.36 -29.93 1.23
N GLU A 265 -31.60 -30.41 1.10
CA GLU A 265 -32.75 -29.87 1.82
C GLU A 265 -32.56 -29.99 3.33
N LEU A 266 -32.80 -28.90 4.06
CA LEU A 266 -32.71 -28.84 5.51
C LEU A 266 -33.75 -27.84 6.06
N PRO A 267 -34.63 -28.25 6.99
CA PRO A 267 -35.64 -27.36 7.54
C PRO A 267 -35.08 -26.08 8.14
N ASP A 268 -35.80 -24.99 7.91
CA ASP A 268 -35.58 -23.65 8.46
C ASP A 268 -34.17 -23.10 8.23
N THR A 269 -33.61 -23.43 7.06
CA THR A 269 -32.18 -23.19 6.76
C THR A 269 -31.99 -22.36 5.50
N ILE A 270 -31.09 -21.37 5.56
CA ILE A 270 -30.56 -20.66 4.38
C ILE A 270 -29.04 -20.86 4.30
N VAL A 271 -28.53 -21.16 3.10
CA VAL A 271 -27.10 -21.33 2.84
C VAL A 271 -26.54 -20.11 2.11
N VAL A 272 -25.49 -19.49 2.64
CA VAL A 272 -24.94 -18.20 2.20
C VAL A 272 -23.52 -18.37 1.67
N GLU A 273 -23.19 -17.71 0.57
CA GLU A 273 -21.82 -17.66 0.03
C GLU A 273 -20.96 -16.74 0.90
N GLY A 274 -19.86 -17.28 1.41
CA GLY A 274 -18.83 -16.53 2.11
C GLY A 274 -18.01 -15.72 1.11
N ASN A 275 -17.92 -14.40 1.31
CA ASN A 275 -17.11 -13.50 0.47
C ASN A 275 -15.61 -13.56 0.82
N GLY A 276 -15.07 -14.76 1.10
CA GLY A 276 -13.71 -14.98 1.58
C GLY A 276 -13.38 -14.12 2.82
N LYS A 277 -12.26 -13.40 2.78
CA LYS A 277 -11.80 -12.51 3.87
C LYS A 277 -12.77 -11.38 4.21
N ALA A 278 -13.70 -11.04 3.32
CA ALA A 278 -14.73 -10.02 3.56
C ALA A 278 -16.04 -10.59 4.11
N ALA A 279 -16.12 -11.89 4.41
CA ALA A 279 -17.32 -12.53 4.93
C ALA A 279 -17.78 -11.87 6.24
N ALA A 280 -16.87 -11.64 7.19
CA ALA A 280 -17.20 -11.07 8.49
C ALA A 280 -17.88 -9.69 8.37
N SER A 281 -17.26 -8.75 7.65
CA SER A 281 -17.80 -7.40 7.49
C SER A 281 -19.06 -7.35 6.63
N SER A 282 -19.21 -8.25 5.65
CA SER A 282 -20.39 -8.30 4.78
C SER A 282 -21.61 -8.90 5.50
N LEU A 283 -21.42 -9.97 6.26
CA LEU A 283 -22.50 -10.73 6.89
C LEU A 283 -22.96 -10.10 8.20
N ALA A 284 -22.08 -9.39 8.91
CA ALA A 284 -22.41 -8.72 10.18
C ALA A 284 -23.41 -7.55 10.05
N GLY A 285 -23.78 -7.16 8.84
CA GLY A 285 -24.80 -6.14 8.55
C GLY A 285 -26.11 -6.70 8.02
N ILE A 286 -26.32 -8.03 8.07
CA ILE A 286 -27.51 -8.70 7.56
C ILE A 286 -28.32 -9.28 8.72
N ASP A 287 -29.40 -8.59 9.10
CA ASP A 287 -30.16 -8.88 10.33
C ASP A 287 -30.60 -10.34 10.44
N TRP A 288 -31.19 -10.92 9.39
CA TRP A 288 -31.66 -12.31 9.40
C TRP A 288 -30.53 -13.36 9.53
N ILE A 289 -29.28 -12.97 9.27
CA ILE A 289 -28.11 -13.82 9.53
C ILE A 289 -27.69 -13.71 10.99
N THR A 290 -27.62 -12.48 11.52
CA THR A 290 -27.15 -12.23 12.89
C THR A 290 -28.19 -12.57 13.96
N GLU A 291 -29.47 -12.62 13.58
CA GLU A 291 -30.59 -13.01 14.44
C GLU A 291 -30.92 -14.51 14.35
N ALA A 292 -30.28 -15.25 13.44
CA ALA A 292 -30.47 -16.69 13.33
C ALA A 292 -30.07 -17.40 14.64
N ALA A 293 -30.85 -18.40 15.04
CA ALA A 293 -30.58 -19.18 16.25
C ALA A 293 -29.28 -19.99 16.13
N THR A 294 -28.96 -20.45 14.92
CA THR A 294 -27.76 -21.22 14.62
C THR A 294 -27.02 -20.60 13.44
N LEU A 295 -25.78 -20.15 13.66
CA LEU A 295 -24.88 -19.64 12.61
C LEU A 295 -23.66 -20.54 12.51
N VAL A 296 -23.48 -21.19 11.36
CA VAL A 296 -22.40 -22.16 11.11
C VAL A 296 -21.55 -21.71 9.93
N TYR A 297 -20.24 -21.88 10.07
CA TYR A 297 -19.27 -21.70 9.01
C TYR A 297 -18.73 -23.04 8.51
N TRP A 298 -18.57 -23.16 7.19
CA TRP A 298 -17.86 -24.27 6.57
C TRP A 298 -16.95 -23.72 5.47
N GLY A 299 -15.65 -23.96 5.59
CA GLY A 299 -14.64 -23.52 4.65
C GLY A 299 -13.77 -24.67 4.15
N ASP A 300 -12.77 -24.33 3.34
CA ASP A 300 -11.69 -25.23 3.00
C ASP A 300 -10.89 -25.59 4.26
N ILE A 301 -10.39 -26.82 4.34
CA ILE A 301 -9.42 -27.20 5.38
C ILE A 301 -8.03 -26.75 4.91
N ASP A 302 -7.77 -25.45 5.01
CA ASP A 302 -6.47 -24.84 4.76
C ASP A 302 -6.24 -23.59 5.64
N SER A 303 -5.06 -22.98 5.48
CA SER A 303 -4.70 -21.80 6.29
C SER A 303 -5.59 -20.58 6.08
N ASP A 304 -6.15 -20.37 4.88
CA ASP A 304 -7.02 -19.23 4.61
C ASP A 304 -8.44 -19.49 5.14
N GLY A 305 -8.97 -20.71 5.02
CA GLY A 305 -10.28 -21.09 5.56
C GLY A 305 -10.36 -20.95 7.09
N PHE A 306 -9.31 -21.39 7.81
CA PHE A 306 -9.21 -21.15 9.26
C PHE A 306 -9.07 -19.66 9.61
N ALA A 307 -8.34 -18.89 8.79
CA ALA A 307 -8.21 -17.45 9.02
C ALA A 307 -9.55 -16.70 8.81
N ILE A 308 -10.39 -17.14 7.89
CA ILE A 308 -11.74 -16.60 7.70
C ILE A 308 -12.62 -16.95 8.90
N LEU A 309 -12.58 -18.19 9.41
CA LEU A 309 -13.32 -18.59 10.60
C LEU A 309 -12.92 -17.76 11.84
N ASP A 310 -11.62 -17.62 12.08
CA ASP A 310 -11.10 -16.79 13.17
C ASP A 310 -11.56 -15.33 13.05
N HIS A 311 -11.47 -14.77 11.83
CA HIS A 311 -11.92 -13.40 11.58
C HIS A 311 -13.44 -13.24 11.80
N LEU A 312 -14.25 -14.18 11.30
CA LEU A 312 -15.70 -14.17 11.48
C LEU A 312 -16.07 -14.19 12.98
N ARG A 313 -15.39 -15.01 13.78
CA ARG A 313 -15.57 -15.04 15.23
C ARG A 313 -15.12 -13.75 15.91
N SER A 314 -13.95 -13.20 15.55
CA SER A 314 -13.46 -11.95 16.13
C SER A 314 -14.43 -10.76 15.95
N GLU A 315 -15.16 -10.71 14.84
CA GLU A 315 -16.13 -9.63 14.56
C GLU A 315 -17.50 -9.84 15.20
N LEU A 316 -17.97 -11.10 15.26
CA LEU A 316 -19.32 -11.45 15.69
C LEU A 316 -19.43 -11.80 17.18
N GLN A 317 -18.41 -12.41 17.77
CA GLN A 317 -18.43 -12.78 19.20
C GLN A 317 -18.56 -11.58 20.14
N PRO A 318 -17.89 -10.42 19.92
CA PRO A 318 -18.09 -9.24 20.74
C PRO A 318 -19.52 -8.70 20.71
N ARG A 319 -20.32 -9.08 19.70
CA ARG A 319 -21.74 -8.73 19.55
C ARG A 319 -22.67 -9.76 20.18
N GLY A 320 -22.13 -10.79 20.84
CA GLY A 320 -22.90 -11.89 21.44
C GLY A 320 -23.36 -12.95 20.44
N ILE A 321 -22.86 -12.93 19.21
CA ILE A 321 -23.24 -13.88 18.16
C ILE A 321 -22.23 -15.02 18.14
N ARG A 322 -22.71 -16.23 18.44
CA ARG A 322 -21.89 -17.45 18.37
C ARG A 322 -21.81 -17.94 16.93
N VAL A 323 -20.61 -18.34 16.51
CA VAL A 323 -20.34 -18.96 15.21
C VAL A 323 -19.70 -20.32 15.45
N ASP A 324 -20.42 -21.38 15.11
CA ASP A 324 -19.89 -22.74 15.10
C ASP A 324 -19.29 -23.08 13.73
N SER A 325 -18.48 -24.13 13.65
CA SER A 325 -17.98 -24.66 12.37
C SER A 325 -18.30 -26.13 12.22
N ILE A 326 -18.37 -26.60 10.98
CA ILE A 326 -18.53 -28.03 10.65
C ILE A 326 -17.38 -28.48 9.75
N LEU A 327 -16.96 -29.74 9.92
CA LEU A 327 -15.99 -30.40 9.05
C LEU A 327 -14.61 -29.71 8.97
N MET A 328 -14.25 -28.91 9.98
CA MET A 328 -12.98 -28.17 10.08
C MET A 328 -12.24 -28.56 11.37
N ASP A 329 -12.34 -29.83 11.76
CA ASP A 329 -11.72 -30.41 12.96
C ASP A 329 -10.70 -31.49 12.59
N ALA A 330 -9.88 -31.90 13.57
CA ALA A 330 -8.84 -32.92 13.35
C ALA A 330 -9.41 -34.27 12.84
N PRO A 331 -10.57 -34.78 13.32
CA PRO A 331 -11.23 -35.95 12.74
C PRO A 331 -11.57 -35.79 11.26
N SER A 332 -12.03 -34.61 10.85
CA SER A 332 -12.35 -34.30 9.44
C SER A 332 -11.10 -34.28 8.58
N CYS A 333 -10.00 -33.68 9.07
CA CYS A 333 -8.69 -33.76 8.40
C CYS A 333 -8.27 -35.21 8.14
N ALA A 334 -8.42 -36.09 9.13
CA ALA A 334 -8.07 -37.50 8.99
C ALA A 334 -9.00 -38.23 8.02
N ARG A 335 -10.31 -37.99 8.12
CA ARG A 335 -11.33 -38.65 7.28
C ARG A 335 -11.17 -38.33 5.80
N TYR A 336 -10.85 -37.08 5.45
CA TYR A 336 -10.81 -36.60 4.06
C TYR A 336 -9.39 -36.42 3.51
N ALA A 337 -8.38 -36.98 4.19
CA ALA A 337 -6.97 -36.86 3.83
C ALA A 337 -6.64 -37.28 2.38
N GLU A 338 -7.39 -38.23 1.82
CA GLU A 338 -7.20 -38.70 0.43
C GLU A 338 -7.46 -37.62 -0.63
N TYR A 339 -8.26 -36.61 -0.29
CA TYR A 339 -8.55 -35.46 -1.17
C TYR A 339 -7.56 -34.31 -0.97
N GLY A 340 -6.56 -34.50 -0.10
CA GLY A 340 -5.60 -33.48 0.25
C GLY A 340 -4.63 -33.13 -0.88
N VAL A 341 -4.36 -31.83 -1.05
CA VAL A 341 -3.42 -31.30 -2.05
C VAL A 341 -2.31 -30.46 -1.40
N ASN A 342 -1.16 -30.40 -2.07
CA ASN A 342 0.02 -29.62 -1.65
C ASN A 342 0.43 -28.56 -2.68
N ARG A 343 -0.33 -28.42 -3.76
CA ARG A 343 -0.02 -27.52 -4.87
C ARG A 343 -1.25 -26.71 -5.24
N ASP A 344 -1.01 -25.47 -5.66
CA ASP A 344 -2.05 -24.59 -6.18
C ASP A 344 -2.48 -24.98 -7.60
N ARG A 345 -3.44 -24.23 -8.16
CA ARG A 345 -3.98 -24.44 -9.52
C ARG A 345 -2.95 -24.28 -10.63
N ARG A 346 -1.78 -23.68 -10.34
CA ARG A 346 -0.65 -23.48 -11.27
C ARG A 346 0.48 -24.50 -11.02
N GLY A 347 0.29 -25.42 -10.07
CA GLY A 347 1.28 -26.43 -9.70
C GLY A 347 2.35 -25.93 -8.72
N ALA A 348 2.27 -24.69 -8.24
CA ALA A 348 3.21 -24.16 -7.26
C ALA A 348 2.93 -24.78 -5.87
N PRO A 349 3.96 -25.10 -5.07
CA PRO A 349 3.74 -25.62 -3.71
C PRO A 349 2.96 -24.63 -2.84
N LEU A 350 1.95 -25.14 -2.13
CA LEU A 350 1.29 -24.39 -1.07
C LEU A 350 2.30 -24.15 0.07
N THR A 351 2.27 -22.95 0.63
CA THR A 351 3.21 -22.54 1.67
C THR A 351 2.63 -22.73 3.06
N ALA A 352 3.52 -22.96 4.02
CA ALA A 352 3.18 -22.89 5.44
C ALA A 352 2.66 -21.49 5.82
N ALA A 353 1.81 -21.44 6.85
CA ALA A 353 1.29 -20.20 7.42
C ALA A 353 1.79 -20.04 8.86
N THR A 354 1.97 -18.80 9.29
CA THR A 354 2.46 -18.44 10.63
C THR A 354 1.48 -17.58 11.42
N ALA A 355 0.28 -17.37 10.88
CA ALA A 355 -0.76 -16.58 11.53
C ALA A 355 -1.18 -17.24 12.85
N ARG A 356 -1.36 -16.42 13.88
CA ARG A 356 -1.97 -16.86 15.15
C ARG A 356 -3.46 -16.59 15.07
N LEU A 357 -4.26 -17.62 15.29
CA LEU A 357 -5.72 -17.60 15.17
C LEU A 357 -6.35 -17.89 16.56
N PRO A 358 -6.47 -16.88 17.44
CA PRO A 358 -6.81 -17.07 18.85
C PRO A 358 -8.29 -17.43 19.11
N HIS A 359 -9.17 -17.33 18.12
CA HIS A 359 -10.60 -17.60 18.23
C HIS A 359 -10.98 -19.00 17.72
N LEU A 360 -10.00 -19.83 17.34
CA LEU A 360 -10.23 -21.24 17.03
C LEU A 360 -10.48 -22.06 18.30
N THR A 361 -11.32 -23.08 18.18
CA THR A 361 -11.45 -24.11 19.22
C THR A 361 -10.18 -24.97 19.25
N SER A 362 -10.00 -25.78 20.31
CA SER A 362 -8.84 -26.65 20.43
C SER A 362 -8.74 -27.66 19.27
N GLU A 363 -9.87 -28.22 18.82
CA GLU A 363 -9.90 -29.19 17.71
C GLU A 363 -9.60 -28.52 16.36
N GLU A 364 -10.10 -27.31 16.13
CA GLU A 364 -9.80 -26.51 14.94
C GLU A 364 -8.34 -26.03 14.92
N ALA A 365 -7.78 -25.66 16.08
CA ALA A 365 -6.39 -25.24 16.19
C ALA A 365 -5.42 -26.39 15.89
N GLU A 366 -5.77 -27.62 16.28
CA GLU A 366 -5.03 -28.84 15.91
C GLU A 366 -5.11 -29.09 14.39
N ALA A 367 -6.30 -28.97 13.81
CA ALA A 367 -6.49 -29.06 12.36
C ALA A 367 -5.69 -28.01 11.60
N TYR A 368 -5.76 -26.74 12.02
CA TYR A 368 -4.97 -25.64 11.45
C TYR A 368 -3.47 -25.92 11.55
N ALA A 369 -2.98 -26.39 12.69
CA ALA A 369 -1.57 -26.74 12.86
C ALA A 369 -1.13 -27.80 11.83
N SER A 370 -1.97 -28.80 11.55
CA SER A 370 -1.65 -29.86 10.59
C SER A 370 -1.42 -29.34 9.15
N VAL A 371 -2.17 -28.32 8.72
CA VAL A 371 -2.08 -27.75 7.37
C VAL A 371 -1.11 -26.56 7.26
N ALA A 372 -0.93 -25.81 8.36
CA ALA A 372 -0.09 -24.60 8.40
C ALA A 372 1.39 -24.90 8.67
N THR A 373 1.73 -26.07 9.22
CA THR A 373 3.09 -26.41 9.68
C THR A 373 4.15 -26.32 8.57
N ALA A 374 5.32 -25.80 8.90
CA ALA A 374 6.49 -25.80 8.01
C ALA A 374 7.07 -27.21 7.85
N GLY A 375 7.47 -27.57 6.62
CA GLY A 375 8.08 -28.86 6.31
C GLY A 375 7.17 -29.80 5.52
N HIS A 376 7.49 -31.09 5.57
CA HIS A 376 6.74 -32.12 4.88
C HIS A 376 5.46 -32.44 5.63
N VAL A 377 4.33 -32.35 4.94
CA VAL A 377 2.99 -32.64 5.45
C VAL A 377 2.26 -33.52 4.42
N PRO A 378 1.32 -34.39 4.85
CA PRO A 378 0.53 -35.21 3.93
C PRO A 378 -0.23 -34.36 2.91
N PHE A 379 -0.86 -33.27 3.38
CA PHE A 379 -1.55 -32.28 2.57
C PHE A 379 -1.54 -30.91 3.27
N ARG A 380 -1.78 -29.84 2.50
CA ARG A 380 -1.94 -28.46 3.00
C ARG A 380 -3.32 -27.89 2.79
N ARG A 381 -4.13 -28.52 1.93
CA ARG A 381 -5.50 -28.11 1.68
C ARG A 381 -6.37 -29.32 1.36
N ILE A 382 -7.56 -29.36 1.94
CA ILE A 382 -8.69 -30.14 1.42
C ILE A 382 -9.74 -29.13 0.97
N GLU A 383 -10.08 -29.16 -0.32
CA GLU A 383 -11.07 -28.27 -0.92
C GLU A 383 -12.48 -28.69 -0.46
N GLN A 384 -13.30 -27.71 -0.05
CA GLN A 384 -14.64 -27.90 0.48
C GLN A 384 -15.52 -28.76 -0.44
N GLU A 385 -15.45 -28.53 -1.75
CA GLU A 385 -16.24 -29.25 -2.76
C GLU A 385 -15.87 -30.73 -2.94
N LYS A 386 -14.83 -31.23 -2.26
CA LYS A 386 -14.47 -32.66 -2.27
C LYS A 386 -15.17 -33.46 -1.18
N ILE A 387 -15.72 -32.79 -0.18
CA ILE A 387 -16.44 -33.44 0.91
C ILE A 387 -17.92 -33.55 0.50
N ASP A 388 -18.51 -34.74 0.68
CA ASP A 388 -19.89 -35.01 0.32
C ASP A 388 -20.86 -34.07 1.06
N LEU A 389 -21.79 -33.45 0.35
CA LEU A 389 -22.79 -32.57 0.95
C LEU A 389 -23.71 -33.30 1.94
N ALA A 390 -23.89 -34.62 1.81
CA ALA A 390 -24.59 -35.43 2.80
C ALA A 390 -23.86 -35.48 4.14
N ASP A 391 -22.53 -35.53 4.12
CA ASP A 391 -21.71 -35.44 5.35
C ASP A 391 -21.83 -34.03 5.96
N ALA A 392 -21.80 -32.98 5.14
CA ALA A 392 -21.97 -31.60 5.61
C ALA A 392 -23.36 -31.36 6.22
N LYS A 393 -24.42 -31.85 5.58
CA LYS A 393 -25.79 -31.84 6.14
C LYS A 393 -25.83 -32.54 7.49
N THR A 394 -25.27 -33.74 7.58
CA THR A 394 -25.25 -34.52 8.83
C THR A 394 -24.47 -33.79 9.94
N ALA A 395 -23.35 -33.15 9.60
CA ALA A 395 -22.59 -32.35 10.55
C ALA A 395 -23.39 -31.11 11.01
N PHE A 396 -24.10 -30.45 10.10
CA PHE A 396 -24.92 -29.29 10.44
C PHE A 396 -26.12 -29.66 11.32
N GLU A 397 -26.81 -30.75 11.03
CA GLU A 397 -27.91 -31.27 11.87
C GLU A 397 -27.47 -31.53 13.31
N LYS A 398 -26.23 -32.03 13.51
CA LYS A 398 -25.66 -32.21 14.86
C LYS A 398 -25.48 -30.89 15.60
N VAL A 399 -25.09 -29.82 14.91
CA VAL A 399 -24.97 -28.48 15.52
C VAL A 399 -26.35 -27.95 15.90
N ILE A 400 -27.33 -28.05 14.98
CA ILE A 400 -28.72 -27.61 15.23
C ILE A 400 -29.31 -28.37 16.44
N ALA A 401 -29.10 -29.68 16.53
CA ALA A 401 -29.59 -30.50 17.64
C ALA A 401 -28.98 -30.09 19.00
N LYS A 402 -27.70 -29.70 19.03
CA LYS A 402 -27.03 -29.17 20.22
C LYS A 402 -27.64 -27.86 20.68
N VAL A 403 -27.96 -26.95 19.76
CA VAL A 403 -28.58 -25.66 20.07
C VAL A 403 -30.04 -25.83 20.54
N ALA A 404 -30.78 -26.78 19.97
CA ALA A 404 -32.16 -27.07 20.35
C ALA A 404 -32.31 -27.71 21.74
N THR A 405 -31.23 -28.26 22.30
CA THR A 405 -31.22 -28.95 23.60
C THR A 405 -30.37 -28.16 24.61
N PRO A 406 -30.87 -27.06 25.20
CA PRO A 406 -30.13 -26.33 26.22
C PRO A 406 -30.14 -27.15 27.54
N GLY A 407 -29.21 -28.10 27.67
CA GLY A 407 -28.93 -28.83 28.91
C GLY A 407 -27.67 -28.27 29.57
N HIS A 408 -27.79 -27.69 30.78
CA HIS A 408 -27.44 -28.40 32.01
C HIS A 408 -25.97 -28.81 32.05
N GLU A 409 -25.08 -27.82 32.12
CA GLU A 409 -23.81 -27.94 32.85
C GLU A 409 -23.87 -27.08 34.11
#